data_AF-A0A209B461-F1
#
_entry.id   AF-A0A209B461-F1
#
_cell.length_a   1.000
_cell.length_b   1.000
_cell.length_c   1.000
_cell.angle_alpha   90.00
_cell.angle_beta   90.00
_cell.angle_gamma   90.00
#
_symmetry.space_group_name_H-M   'P 1'
#
loop_
_entity.id
_entity.type
_entity.pdbx_description
1 polymer ?
#
loop_
_entity_poly.entity_id
_entity_poly.type
_entity_poly.pdbx_seq_one_letter_code
_entity_poly.pdbx_strand_id
1 'polypeptide(L)'
;MWKRKGRKDRRTAKPVPMELCDLCARVFPEDEAVSGYVPDSSAVHETNEWFDGLRLITTCSDDHFDVIKDGYAHRPFVDEELWAAKLTRALTTGPPALSMDQLGCRTGLQEPQIRAAVAWHNERVREAQERSDP
;
A
#
# COMPACT_ATOMS: atom_id res chain seq x y z
N MET A 1 -2.96 -5.22 65.60
CA MET A 1 -2.19 -4.11 65.02
C MET A 1 -1.42 -4.59 63.79
N TRP A 2 -2.08 -4.87 62.65
CA TRP A 2 -1.41 -5.43 61.46
C TRP A 2 -1.72 -4.55 60.25
N LYS A 3 -0.76 -3.70 59.84
CA LYS A 3 -0.88 -2.82 58.67
C LYS A 3 -0.60 -3.62 57.40
N ARG A 4 -1.61 -3.84 56.56
CA ARG A 4 -1.42 -4.30 55.18
C ARG A 4 -0.84 -3.15 54.36
N LYS A 5 0.48 -3.15 54.14
CA LYS A 5 1.16 -2.30 53.16
C LYS A 5 0.58 -2.62 51.78
N GLY A 6 -0.09 -1.66 51.16
CA GLY A 6 -0.58 -1.77 49.80
C GLY A 6 0.58 -2.10 48.86
N ARG A 7 0.46 -3.21 48.13
CA ARG A 7 1.28 -3.46 46.94
C ARG A 7 0.91 -2.36 45.95
N LYS A 8 1.81 -1.39 45.74
CA LYS A 8 1.77 -0.54 44.55
C LYS A 8 1.92 -1.49 43.36
N ASP A 9 0.84 -1.67 42.61
CA ASP A 9 0.90 -2.29 41.30
C ASP A 9 1.97 -1.57 40.48
N ARG A 10 3.04 -2.29 40.19
CA ARG A 10 4.09 -1.85 39.29
C ARG A 10 3.49 -1.93 37.89
N ARG A 11 2.75 -0.88 37.47
CA ARG A 11 2.19 -0.77 36.12
C ARG A 11 3.31 -1.10 35.12
N THR A 12 3.17 -2.23 34.45
CA THR A 12 4.04 -2.63 33.34
C THR A 12 3.95 -1.52 32.30
N ALA A 13 5.10 -0.97 31.88
CA ALA A 13 5.11 0.06 30.85
C ALA A 13 4.44 -0.51 29.59
N LYS A 14 3.50 0.24 29.02
CA LYS A 14 2.86 -0.15 27.76
C LYS A 14 3.94 -0.15 26.67
N PRO A 15 4.04 -1.17 25.82
CA PRO A 15 4.98 -1.16 24.72
C PRO A 15 4.72 0.07 23.83
N VAL A 16 5.81 0.76 23.45
CA VAL A 16 5.76 1.86 22.49
C VAL A 16 5.58 1.24 21.12
N PRO A 17 4.54 1.63 20.36
CA PRO A 17 4.40 1.22 18.97
C PRO A 17 5.62 1.66 18.15
N MET A 18 6.05 0.82 17.22
CA MET A 18 7.26 1.04 16.42
C MET A 18 6.90 0.96 14.95
N GLU A 19 7.54 1.82 14.16
CA GLU A 19 7.44 1.90 12.71
C GLU A 19 8.76 1.49 12.04
N LEU A 20 8.68 1.22 10.73
CA LEU A 20 9.84 0.95 9.89
C LEU A 20 9.97 2.08 8.85
N CYS A 21 11.16 2.67 8.74
CA CYS A 21 11.39 3.71 7.73
C CYS A 21 11.50 3.10 6.34
N ASP A 22 10.66 3.57 5.41
CA ASP A 22 10.62 3.06 4.03
C ASP A 22 11.91 3.31 3.23
N LEU A 23 12.74 4.28 3.63
CA LEU A 23 14.01 4.57 2.95
C LEU A 23 15.17 3.74 3.49
N CYS A 24 15.38 3.76 4.82
CA CYS A 24 16.58 3.21 5.44
C CYS A 24 16.35 1.93 6.27
N ALA A 25 15.12 1.44 6.34
CA ALA A 25 14.71 0.29 7.15
C ALA A 25 15.05 0.40 8.65
N ARG A 26 15.28 1.63 9.16
CA ARG A 26 15.42 1.87 10.60
C ARG A 26 14.07 1.64 11.28
N VAL A 27 14.08 0.93 12.40
CA VAL A 27 12.93 0.83 13.31
C VAL A 27 12.96 2.01 14.29
N PHE A 28 11.84 2.72 14.45
CA PHE A 28 11.75 3.93 15.27
C PHE A 28 10.35 4.09 15.91
N PRO A 29 10.19 4.88 16.99
CA PRO A 29 8.89 5.07 17.63
C PRO A 29 7.84 5.69 16.70
N GLU A 30 6.59 5.22 16.75
CA GLU A 30 5.51 5.73 15.88
C GLU A 30 5.25 7.24 16.06
N ASP A 31 5.46 7.78 17.26
CA ASP A 31 5.26 9.21 17.55
C ASP A 31 6.34 10.12 16.95
N GLU A 32 7.41 9.54 16.39
CA GLU A 32 8.44 10.24 15.61
C GLU A 32 8.21 10.12 14.09
N ALA A 33 7.12 9.49 13.65
CA ALA A 33 6.86 9.23 12.24
C ALA A 33 6.53 10.49 11.44
N VAL A 34 7.22 10.62 10.30
CA VAL A 34 6.82 11.51 9.21
C VAL A 34 6.14 10.66 8.16
N SER A 35 4.85 10.90 7.94
CA SER A 35 4.05 10.14 6.98
C SER A 35 3.33 11.04 5.98
N GLY A 36 3.16 10.54 4.76
CA GLY A 36 2.45 11.25 3.71
C GLY A 36 2.19 10.38 2.48
N TYR A 37 1.36 10.89 1.58
CA TYR A 37 0.99 10.19 0.36
C TYR A 37 1.77 10.70 -0.85
N VAL A 38 2.20 9.78 -1.70
CA VAL A 38 2.82 10.06 -3.00
C VAL A 38 2.02 9.41 -4.14
N PRO A 39 1.93 10.03 -5.33
CA PRO A 39 1.30 9.41 -6.49
C PRO A 39 2.07 8.15 -6.93
N ASP A 40 1.37 7.02 -7.02
CA ASP A 40 1.92 5.75 -7.50
C ASP A 40 0.80 4.90 -8.10
N SER A 41 0.79 4.75 -9.43
CA SER A 41 -0.21 3.93 -10.11
C SER A 41 -0.15 2.44 -9.74
N SER A 42 0.94 1.95 -9.13
CA SER A 42 0.99 0.57 -8.62
C SER A 42 0.34 0.41 -7.24
N ALA A 43 0.00 1.51 -6.56
CA ALA A 43 -0.56 1.49 -5.22
C ALA A 43 -2.09 1.41 -5.25
N VAL A 44 -2.64 0.38 -4.61
CA VAL A 44 -4.09 0.21 -4.40
C VAL A 44 -4.29 -0.09 -2.93
N HIS A 45 -5.14 0.70 -2.28
CA HIS A 45 -5.38 0.56 -0.85
C HIS A 45 -6.22 -0.70 -0.58
N GLU A 46 -6.01 -1.38 0.53
CA GLU A 46 -6.69 -2.66 0.81
C GLU A 46 -8.22 -2.55 0.83
N THR A 47 -8.75 -1.49 1.44
CA THR A 47 -10.19 -1.35 1.73
C THR A 47 -10.83 -0.03 1.29
N ASN A 48 -10.05 1.04 1.09
CA ASN A 48 -10.57 2.37 0.80
C ASN A 48 -10.06 2.91 -0.54
N GLU A 49 -10.91 2.86 -1.55
CA GLU A 49 -10.57 3.27 -2.92
C GLU A 49 -10.22 4.74 -3.09
N TRP A 50 -10.48 5.62 -2.11
CA TRP A 50 -10.06 7.03 -2.17
C TRP A 50 -8.54 7.19 -2.08
N PHE A 51 -7.83 6.16 -1.64
CA PHE A 51 -6.38 6.11 -1.62
C PHE A 51 -5.78 5.28 -2.76
N ASP A 52 -6.59 4.81 -3.72
CA ASP A 52 -6.06 4.16 -4.91
C ASP A 52 -5.23 5.15 -5.74
N GLY A 53 -4.05 4.74 -6.15
CA GLY A 53 -3.05 5.61 -6.79
C GLY A 53 -2.21 6.40 -5.80
N LEU A 54 -2.41 6.23 -4.48
CA LEU A 54 -1.67 6.94 -3.45
C LEU A 54 -0.94 5.94 -2.56
N ARG A 55 0.40 5.96 -2.60
CA ARG A 55 1.21 5.19 -1.67
C ARG A 55 1.41 5.97 -0.40
N LEU A 56 1.01 5.39 0.73
CA LEU A 56 1.41 5.87 2.04
C LEU A 56 2.90 5.56 2.25
N ILE A 57 3.66 6.58 2.61
CA ILE A 57 5.07 6.50 2.96
C ILE A 57 5.23 6.89 4.42
N THR A 58 6.05 6.15 5.15
CA THR A 58 6.41 6.40 6.56
C THR A 58 7.94 6.43 6.70
N THR A 59 8.46 7.53 7.25
CA THR A 59 9.90 7.74 7.45
C THR A 59 10.23 8.24 8.84
N CYS A 60 11.50 8.06 9.23
CA CYS A 60 12.03 8.53 10.52
C CYS A 60 12.45 10.01 10.50
N SER A 61 12.29 10.71 9.38
CA SER A 61 12.62 12.13 9.22
C SER A 61 12.02 12.73 7.95
N ASP A 62 11.90 14.05 7.92
CA ASP A 62 11.50 14.82 6.72
C ASP A 62 12.48 14.61 5.56
N ASP A 63 13.79 14.64 5.83
CA ASP A 63 14.83 14.42 4.80
C ASP A 63 14.62 13.10 4.05
N HIS A 64 14.27 12.03 4.76
CA HIS A 64 14.00 10.73 4.14
C HIS A 64 12.70 10.74 3.35
N PHE A 65 11.68 11.46 3.82
CA PHE A 65 10.42 11.61 3.11
C PHE A 65 10.62 12.37 1.79
N ASP A 66 11.39 13.45 1.80
CA ASP A 66 11.70 14.27 0.63
C ASP A 66 12.46 13.48 -0.45
N VAL A 67 13.41 12.62 -0.06
CA VAL A 67 14.12 11.74 -1.00
C VAL A 67 13.16 10.76 -1.68
N ILE A 68 12.26 10.12 -0.91
CA ILE A 68 11.27 9.20 -1.49
C ILE A 68 10.32 9.97 -2.43
N LYS A 69 9.82 11.11 -1.98
CA LYS A 69 8.90 11.95 -2.74
C LYS A 69 9.48 12.38 -4.08
N ASP A 70 10.76 12.78 -4.11
CA ASP A 70 11.47 13.13 -5.34
C ASP A 70 11.58 11.93 -6.29
N GLY A 71 11.90 10.74 -5.75
CA GLY A 71 11.92 9.51 -6.54
C GLY A 71 10.58 9.20 -7.20
N TYR A 72 9.46 9.38 -6.48
CA TYR A 72 8.11 9.18 -7.04
C TYR A 72 7.71 10.27 -8.04
N ALA A 73 8.22 11.50 -7.92
CA ALA A 73 7.94 12.57 -8.89
C ALA A 73 8.44 12.24 -10.31
N HIS A 74 9.45 11.37 -10.43
CA HIS A 74 9.99 10.91 -11.70
C HIS A 74 9.34 9.63 -12.25
N ARG A 75 8.54 8.93 -11.43
CA ARG A 75 7.84 7.73 -11.86
C ARG A 75 6.60 8.14 -12.67
N PRO A 76 6.44 7.66 -13.92
CA PRO A 76 5.20 7.88 -14.66
C PRO A 76 4.00 7.28 -13.92
N PHE A 77 2.91 8.04 -13.89
CA PHE A 77 1.63 7.53 -13.44
C PHE A 77 0.90 6.96 -14.64
N VAL A 78 0.65 5.65 -14.63
CA VAL A 78 0.03 4.93 -15.76
C VAL A 78 -1.35 4.45 -15.33
N ASP A 79 -2.40 4.98 -15.95
CA ASP A 79 -3.77 4.66 -15.57
C ASP A 79 -4.06 3.15 -15.70
N GLU A 80 -3.56 2.50 -16.74
CA GLU A 80 -3.75 1.06 -16.95
C GLU A 80 -3.08 0.20 -15.87
N GLU A 81 -1.96 0.68 -15.30
CA GLU A 81 -1.31 0.02 -14.15
C GLU A 81 -2.21 0.09 -12.92
N LEU A 82 -2.78 1.26 -12.64
CA LEU A 82 -3.70 1.44 -11.51
C LEU A 82 -4.96 0.60 -11.69
N TRP A 83 -5.54 0.62 -12.88
CA TRP A 83 -6.72 -0.17 -13.18
C TRP A 83 -6.43 -1.67 -13.04
N ALA A 84 -5.26 -2.13 -13.52
CA ALA A 84 -4.84 -3.51 -13.34
C ALA A 84 -4.71 -3.90 -11.86
N ALA A 85 -4.09 -3.04 -11.04
CA ALA A 85 -3.98 -3.27 -9.61
C ALA A 85 -5.36 -3.30 -8.91
N LYS A 86 -6.32 -2.44 -9.32
CA LYS A 86 -7.70 -2.48 -8.80
C LYS A 86 -8.41 -3.78 -9.16
N LEU A 87 -8.22 -4.28 -10.38
CA LEU A 87 -8.73 -5.59 -10.80
C LEU A 87 -8.12 -6.72 -9.97
N THR A 88 -6.81 -6.71 -9.76
CA THR A 88 -6.13 -7.69 -8.90
C THR A 88 -6.72 -7.70 -7.50
N ARG A 89 -6.89 -6.54 -6.85
CA ARG A 89 -7.56 -6.45 -5.53
C ARG A 89 -8.97 -7.07 -5.57
N ALA A 90 -9.79 -6.71 -6.56
CA ALA A 90 -11.16 -7.21 -6.66
C ALA A 90 -11.25 -8.74 -6.82
N LEU A 91 -10.27 -9.33 -7.52
CA LEU A 91 -10.17 -10.77 -7.76
C LEU A 91 -9.56 -11.54 -6.58
N THR A 92 -8.64 -10.94 -5.82
CA THR A 92 -7.99 -11.60 -4.67
C THR A 92 -8.78 -11.49 -3.36
N THR A 93 -9.64 -10.48 -3.22
CA THR A 93 -10.49 -10.27 -2.03
C THR A 93 -11.87 -10.92 -2.14
N GLY A 94 -12.18 -11.52 -3.29
CA GLY A 94 -13.51 -12.04 -3.63
C GLY A 94 -13.51 -13.42 -4.28
N PRO A 95 -14.61 -13.77 -4.98
CA PRO A 95 -14.65 -14.96 -5.83
C PRO A 95 -13.53 -14.89 -6.88
N PRO A 96 -12.90 -16.03 -7.22
CA PRO A 96 -11.76 -16.06 -8.14
C PRO A 96 -12.12 -15.70 -9.60
N ALA A 97 -13.40 -15.59 -9.92
CA ALA A 97 -13.90 -15.18 -11.22
C ALA A 97 -15.08 -14.22 -11.04
N LEU A 98 -15.08 -13.14 -11.80
CA LEU A 98 -16.11 -12.10 -11.81
C LEU A 98 -16.53 -11.81 -13.25
N SER A 99 -17.81 -11.54 -13.47
CA SER A 99 -18.27 -11.02 -14.76
C SER A 99 -17.78 -9.58 -14.97
N MET A 100 -17.83 -9.09 -16.22
CA MET A 100 -17.47 -7.69 -16.53
C MET A 100 -18.29 -6.68 -15.73
N ASP A 101 -19.59 -6.93 -15.57
CA ASP A 101 -20.49 -6.10 -14.76
C ASP A 101 -20.09 -6.08 -13.28
N GLN A 102 -19.79 -7.26 -12.72
CA GLN A 102 -19.31 -7.36 -11.33
C GLN A 102 -17.97 -6.68 -11.11
N LEU A 103 -17.05 -6.75 -12.09
CA LEU A 103 -15.79 -6.02 -12.04
C LEU A 103 -16.03 -4.51 -12.06
N GLY A 104 -16.92 -4.03 -12.92
CA GLY A 104 -17.30 -2.62 -12.96
C GLY A 104 -17.89 -2.14 -11.63
N CYS A 105 -18.86 -2.87 -11.07
CA CYS A 105 -19.46 -2.53 -9.78
C CYS A 105 -18.45 -2.49 -8.61
N ARG A 106 -17.45 -3.39 -8.61
CA ARG A 106 -16.48 -3.48 -7.50
C ARG A 106 -15.31 -2.52 -7.60
N THR A 107 -15.00 -2.05 -8.80
CA THR A 107 -13.81 -1.22 -9.06
C THR A 107 -14.13 0.18 -9.52
N GLY A 108 -15.39 0.46 -9.87
CA GLY A 108 -15.81 1.70 -10.51
C GLY A 108 -15.33 1.86 -11.96
N LEU A 109 -14.66 0.85 -12.53
CA LEU A 109 -14.12 0.90 -13.88
C LEU A 109 -15.18 0.61 -14.93
N GLN A 110 -15.09 1.30 -16.05
CA GLN A 110 -15.89 1.03 -17.24
C GLN A 110 -15.29 -0.10 -18.07
N GLU A 111 -16.11 -0.75 -18.89
CA GLU A 111 -15.68 -1.89 -19.72
C GLU A 111 -14.38 -1.62 -20.53
N PRO A 112 -14.20 -0.46 -21.20
CA PRO A 112 -12.95 -0.17 -21.91
C PRO A 112 -11.72 -0.11 -20.98
N GLN A 113 -11.87 0.42 -19.77
CA GLN A 113 -10.80 0.52 -18.78
C GLN A 113 -10.43 -0.87 -18.26
N ILE A 114 -11.43 -1.72 -18.00
CA ILE A 114 -11.21 -3.12 -17.60
C ILE A 114 -10.43 -3.87 -18.69
N ARG A 115 -10.80 -3.69 -19.97
CA ARG A 115 -10.09 -4.32 -21.09
C ARG A 115 -8.65 -3.81 -21.22
N ALA A 116 -8.43 -2.51 -21.08
CA ALA A 116 -7.10 -1.91 -21.11
C ALA A 116 -6.21 -2.43 -19.96
N ALA A 117 -6.76 -2.51 -18.75
CA ALA A 117 -6.08 -3.05 -17.57
C ALA A 117 -5.65 -4.53 -17.76
N VAL A 118 -6.54 -5.37 -18.30
CA VAL A 118 -6.22 -6.77 -18.62
C VAL A 118 -5.12 -6.85 -19.67
N ALA A 119 -5.18 -6.03 -20.73
CA ALA A 119 -4.15 -6.00 -21.76
C ALA A 119 -2.79 -5.59 -21.19
N TRP A 120 -2.76 -4.54 -20.37
CA TRP A 120 -1.56 -4.06 -19.69
C TRP A 120 -0.94 -5.14 -18.78
N HIS A 121 -1.76 -5.80 -17.96
CA HIS A 121 -1.30 -6.86 -17.06
C HIS A 121 -0.70 -8.04 -17.83
N ASN A 122 -1.40 -8.50 -18.86
CA ASN A 122 -0.94 -9.64 -19.67
C ASN A 122 0.38 -9.34 -20.39
N GLU A 123 0.60 -8.10 -20.83
CA GLU A 123 1.88 -7.69 -21.43
C GLU A 123 3.03 -7.79 -20.41
N ARG A 124 2.83 -7.24 -19.20
CA ARG A 124 3.84 -7.31 -18.13
C ARG A 124 4.17 -8.76 -17.72
N VAL A 125 3.16 -9.64 -17.70
CA VAL A 125 3.36 -11.07 -17.44
C VAL A 125 4.20 -11.73 -18.53
N ARG A 126 3.93 -11.43 -19.81
CA ARG A 126 4.74 -11.93 -20.94
C ARG A 126 6.19 -11.48 -20.83
N GLU A 127 6.43 -10.17 -20.64
CA GLU A 127 7.78 -9.62 -20.48
C GLU A 127 8.54 -10.24 -19.30
N ALA A 128 7.83 -10.50 -18.19
CA ALA A 128 8.43 -11.15 -17.03
C ALA A 128 8.82 -12.61 -17.30
N GLN A 129 7.99 -13.35 -18.06
CA GLN A 129 8.27 -14.72 -18.47
C GLN A 129 9.48 -14.77 -19.42
N GLU A 130 9.51 -13.92 -20.44
CA GLU A 130 10.62 -13.83 -21.41
C GLU A 130 11.96 -13.49 -20.74
N ARG A 131 11.94 -12.63 -19.72
CA ARG A 131 13.15 -12.31 -18.92
C ARG A 131 13.60 -13.46 -18.02
N SER A 132 12.68 -14.36 -17.66
CA SER A 132 12.93 -15.48 -16.75
C SER A 132 13.32 -16.78 -17.46
N ASP A 133 13.05 -16.87 -18.78
CA ASP A 133 13.51 -17.97 -19.62
C ASP A 133 14.98 -17.72 -20.06
N PRO A 134 15.93 -18.62 -19.69
CA PRO A 134 17.35 -18.45 -19.99
C PRO A 134 17.74 -18.70 -21.45
#